data_AF-A0A3D5DB36-F1
#
_entry.id   AF-A0A3D5DB36-F1
#
_cell.length_a   1.000
_cell.length_b   1.000
_cell.length_c   1.000
_cell.angle_alpha   90.00
_cell.angle_beta   90.00
_cell.angle_gamma   90.00
#
_symmetry.space_group_name_H-M   'P 1'
#
loop_
_entity.id
_entity.type
_entity.pdbx_description
1 polymer ?
#
loop_
_entity_poly.entity_id
_entity_poly.type
_entity_poly.pdbx_seq_one_letter_code
_entity_poly.pdbx_strand_id
1 'polypeptide(L)'
;SGAYSIVFAVDAKNGEILWTHDPGVRSKFGSERSLSWYSRINRGVAVWGDSVYAITADCRLISLDAPTGDIQWTKQTCDTTQGYGISDSPYVGGGKVFV
;
A
#
# COMPACT_ATOMS: atom_id res chain seq x y z
N SER A 1 6.57 -4.41 -0.60
CA SER A 1 5.12 -4.70 -0.58
C SER A 1 4.86 -6.01 -1.29
N GLY A 2 3.67 -6.59 -1.11
CA GLY A 2 3.27 -7.85 -1.73
C GLY A 2 1.83 -7.84 -2.24
N ALA A 3 1.30 -9.04 -2.51
CA ALA A 3 -0.10 -9.22 -2.91
C ALA A 3 -1.06 -8.59 -1.89
N TYR A 4 -2.21 -8.10 -2.38
CA TYR A 4 -3.22 -7.41 -1.56
C TYR A 4 -2.71 -6.14 -0.90
N SER A 5 -1.64 -5.55 -1.46
CA SER A 5 -1.01 -4.32 -0.96
C SER A 5 -0.50 -4.44 0.48
N ILE A 6 -0.20 -5.66 0.94
CA ILE A 6 0.40 -5.88 2.26
C ILE A 6 1.83 -5.33 2.25
N VAL A 7 2.18 -4.60 3.30
CA VAL A 7 3.51 -4.03 3.49
C VAL A 7 4.19 -4.73 4.64
N PHE A 8 5.48 -5.02 4.47
CA PHE A 8 6.31 -5.67 5.48
C PHE A 8 7.54 -4.79 5.70
N ALA A 9 7.94 -4.62 6.95
CA ALA A 9 9.30 -4.24 7.29
C ALA A 9 10.08 -5.48 7.69
N VAL A 10 11.28 -5.60 7.14
CA VAL A 10 12.14 -6.76 7.31
C VAL A 10 13.54 -6.29 7.72
N ASP A 11 14.10 -6.87 8.78
CA ASP A 11 15.50 -6.66 9.13
C ASP A 11 16.38 -7.29 8.03
N ALA A 12 17.16 -6.44 7.36
CA ALA A 12 18.02 -6.85 6.26
C ALA A 12 19.15 -7.81 6.67
N LYS A 13 19.52 -7.88 7.95
CA LYS A 13 20.61 -8.73 8.45
C LYS A 13 20.19 -10.19 8.57
N ASN A 14 18.97 -10.45 9.04
CA ASN A 14 18.51 -11.80 9.41
C ASN A 14 17.19 -12.21 8.75
N GLY A 15 16.50 -11.29 8.06
CA GLY A 15 15.20 -11.55 7.42
C GLY A 15 14.01 -11.55 8.38
N GLU A 16 14.18 -11.09 9.62
CA GLU A 16 13.10 -11.01 10.60
C GLU A 16 12.05 -9.98 10.18
N ILE A 17 10.77 -10.35 10.25
CA ILE A 17 9.67 -9.41 10.02
C ILE A 17 9.48 -8.57 11.27
N LEU A 18 9.81 -7.29 11.19
CA LEU A 18 9.65 -6.34 12.29
C LEU A 18 8.18 -5.97 12.48
N TRP A 19 7.47 -5.73 11.38
CA TRP A 19 6.04 -5.51 11.37
C TRP A 19 5.43 -5.85 10.02
N THR A 20 4.11 -6.07 10.05
CA THR A 20 3.28 -6.28 8.85
C THR A 20 2.07 -5.38 8.92
N HIS A 21 1.81 -4.66 7.83
CA HIS A 21 0.60 -3.89 7.64
C HIS A 21 -0.26 -4.54 6.55
N ASP A 22 -1.40 -5.14 6.96
CA ASP A 22 -2.43 -5.62 6.03
C ASP A 22 -3.55 -4.58 5.91
N PRO A 23 -3.68 -3.90 4.75
CA PRO A 23 -4.71 -2.89 4.58
C PRO A 23 -6.12 -3.48 4.38
N GLY A 24 -6.28 -4.80 4.28
CA GLY A 24 -7.57 -5.46 4.14
C GLY A 24 -8.15 -5.43 2.72
N VAL A 25 -7.30 -5.31 1.69
CA VAL A 25 -7.76 -5.31 0.28
C VAL A 25 -8.42 -6.64 -0.09
N ARG A 26 -7.92 -7.76 0.44
CA ARG A 26 -8.40 -9.10 0.11
C ARG A 26 -9.89 -9.30 0.43
N SER A 27 -10.39 -8.75 1.53
CA SER A 27 -11.81 -8.89 1.90
C SER A 27 -12.75 -8.08 0.99
N LYS A 28 -12.27 -6.96 0.45
CA LYS A 28 -13.06 -6.10 -0.46
C LYS A 28 -13.07 -6.59 -1.91
N PHE A 29 -11.93 -7.07 -2.41
CA PHE A 29 -11.76 -7.42 -3.83
C PHE A 29 -11.66 -8.94 -4.09
N GLY A 30 -11.61 -9.75 -3.02
CA GLY A 30 -11.50 -11.20 -3.15
C GLY A 30 -12.74 -11.88 -3.73
N SER A 31 -13.91 -11.26 -3.62
CA SER A 31 -15.19 -11.77 -4.13
C SER A 31 -15.52 -11.30 -5.55
N GLU A 32 -14.97 -10.16 -6.00
CA GLU A 32 -15.24 -9.59 -7.32
C GLU A 32 -14.21 -10.06 -8.34
N ARG A 33 -14.58 -11.09 -9.12
CA ARG A 33 -13.68 -11.83 -10.02
C ARG A 33 -12.92 -10.93 -11.00
N SER A 34 -13.57 -9.86 -11.49
CA SER A 34 -13.00 -8.88 -12.42
C SER A 34 -11.89 -8.02 -11.81
N LEU A 35 -11.93 -7.81 -10.49
CA LEU A 35 -10.98 -6.95 -9.77
C LEU A 35 -9.89 -7.74 -9.02
N SER A 36 -10.03 -9.07 -8.98
CA SER A 36 -9.12 -9.96 -8.25
C SER A 36 -7.67 -9.91 -8.77
N TRP A 37 -7.45 -9.75 -10.08
CA TRP A 37 -6.10 -9.84 -10.65
C TRP A 37 -5.22 -8.65 -10.27
N TYR A 38 -5.72 -7.40 -10.33
CA TYR A 38 -4.92 -6.23 -9.97
C TYR A 38 -4.72 -6.12 -8.46
N SER A 39 -5.66 -6.65 -7.64
CA SER A 39 -5.49 -6.69 -6.19
C SER A 39 -4.28 -7.50 -5.72
N ARG A 40 -3.73 -8.37 -6.58
CA ARG A 40 -2.56 -9.21 -6.30
C ARG A 40 -1.24 -8.58 -6.76
N ILE A 41 -1.30 -7.42 -7.42
CA ILE A 41 -0.13 -6.74 -7.99
C ILE A 41 0.06 -5.41 -7.27
N ASN A 42 1.27 -5.15 -6.82
CA ASN A 42 1.66 -3.87 -6.25
C ASN A 42 3.15 -3.63 -6.59
N ARG A 43 3.49 -2.47 -7.13
CA ARG A 43 4.85 -2.18 -7.64
C ARG A 43 5.81 -1.65 -6.58
N GLY A 44 5.33 -1.31 -5.39
CA GLY A 44 6.23 -0.91 -4.32
C GLY A 44 5.64 0.11 -3.36
N VAL A 45 6.55 0.71 -2.60
CA VAL A 45 6.30 1.77 -1.62
C VAL A 45 7.30 2.90 -1.88
N ALA A 46 6.99 4.10 -1.42
CA ALA A 46 7.97 5.16 -1.26
C ALA A 46 8.33 5.33 0.21
N VAL A 47 9.57 5.72 0.49
CA VAL A 47 10.04 6.02 1.85
C VAL A 47 10.56 7.44 1.86
N TRP A 48 10.12 8.25 2.82
CA TRP A 48 10.61 9.60 3.01
C TRP A 48 10.48 10.03 4.47
N GLY A 49 11.59 10.44 5.09
CA GLY A 49 11.65 10.66 6.54
C GLY A 49 11.32 9.37 7.30
N ASP A 50 10.47 9.50 8.33
CA ASP A 50 9.99 8.38 9.15
C ASP A 50 8.68 7.77 8.62
N SER A 51 8.35 8.00 7.34
CA SER A 51 7.12 7.52 6.73
C SER A 51 7.37 6.56 5.58
N VAL A 52 6.57 5.48 5.55
CA VAL A 52 6.40 4.59 4.41
C VAL A 52 5.06 4.91 3.76
N TYR A 53 5.08 5.26 2.47
CA TYR A 53 3.88 5.52 1.69
C TYR A 53 3.55 4.32 0.82
N ALA A 54 2.33 3.81 0.97
CA ALA A 54 1.81 2.69 0.19
C ALA A 54 0.50 3.11 -0.49
N ILE A 55 0.36 2.80 -1.78
CA ILE A 55 -0.91 2.89 -2.49
C ILE A 55 -1.49 1.49 -2.61
N THR A 56 -2.74 1.34 -2.19
CA THR A 56 -3.42 0.06 -2.27
C THR A 56 -4.13 -0.11 -3.61
N ALA A 57 -4.39 -1.36 -3.97
CA ALA A 57 -5.23 -1.70 -5.11
C ALA A 57 -6.61 -1.00 -5.07
N ASP A 58 -7.16 -0.80 -3.86
CA ASP A 58 -8.42 -0.10 -3.63
C ASP A 58 -8.30 1.43 -3.56
N CYS A 59 -7.23 1.98 -4.13
CA CYS A 59 -6.94 3.40 -4.26
C CYS A 59 -6.81 4.17 -2.93
N ARG A 60 -6.43 3.50 -1.85
CA ARG A 60 -6.05 4.17 -0.61
C ARG A 60 -4.56 4.46 -0.62
N LEU A 61 -4.20 5.75 -0.58
CA LEU A 61 -2.87 6.18 -0.23
C LEU A 61 -2.76 6.19 1.29
N ILE A 62 -1.82 5.43 1.83
CA ILE A 62 -1.62 5.22 3.26
C ILE A 62 -0.21 5.69 3.61
N SER A 63 -0.09 6.49 4.66
CA SER A 63 1.19 6.77 5.32
C SER A 63 1.28 5.92 6.58
N LEU A 64 2.36 5.15 6.67
CA LEU A 64 2.70 4.32 7.81
C LEU A 64 3.92 4.91 8.51
N ASP A 65 3.93 4.88 9.83
CA ASP A 65 5.13 5.10 10.63
C ASP A 65 6.16 4.01 10.29
N ALA A 66 7.37 4.39 9.88
CA ALA A 66 8.37 3.43 9.42
C ALA A 66 8.86 2.48 10.54
N PRO A 67 9.10 2.95 11.79
CA PRO A 67 9.42 2.07 12.91
C PRO A 67 8.32 1.07 13.29
N THR A 68 7.05 1.48 13.37
CA THR A 68 5.98 0.64 13.95
C THR A 68 5.05 0.00 12.93
N GLY A 69 4.93 0.58 11.72
CA GLY A 69 3.92 0.20 10.73
C GLY A 69 2.53 0.75 11.04
N ASP A 70 2.40 1.64 12.03
CA ASP A 70 1.12 2.25 12.41
C ASP A 70 0.65 3.25 11.36
N ILE A 71 -0.67 3.31 11.14
CA ILE A 71 -1.25 4.27 10.21
C ILE A 71 -1.15 5.67 10.80
N GLN A 72 -0.43 6.56 10.10
CA GLN A 72 -0.44 7.99 10.39
C GLN A 72 -1.64 8.67 9.74
N TRP A 73 -1.95 8.31 8.49
CA TRP A 73 -3.16 8.77 7.79
C TRP A 73 -3.50 7.89 6.59
N THR A 74 -4.72 8.05 6.06
CA THR A 74 -5.19 7.42 4.82
C THR A 74 -6.00 8.41 3.98
N LYS A 75 -5.85 8.34 2.66
CA LYS A 75 -6.61 9.13 1.67
C LYS A 75 -7.11 8.26 0.53
N GLN A 76 -8.37 8.44 0.14
CA GLN A 76 -8.92 7.83 -1.07
C GLN A 76 -8.51 8.67 -2.29
N THR A 77 -8.00 8.03 -3.34
CA THR A 77 -7.39 8.72 -4.50
C THR A 77 -8.11 8.44 -5.82
N CYS A 78 -8.98 7.43 -5.85
CA CYS A 78 -9.84 7.12 -7.00
C CYS A 78 -11.19 6.56 -6.53
N ASP A 79 -12.19 6.57 -7.42
CA ASP A 79 -13.48 5.92 -7.20
C ASP A 79 -13.47 4.47 -7.71
N THR A 80 -13.45 3.51 -6.80
CA THR A 80 -13.42 2.09 -7.13
C THR A 80 -14.73 1.58 -7.75
N THR A 81 -15.85 2.30 -7.57
CA THR A 81 -17.15 1.92 -8.16
C THR A 81 -17.17 2.08 -9.68
N GLN A 82 -16.25 2.88 -10.22
CA GLN A 82 -16.04 3.05 -11.65
C GLN A 82 -15.06 2.02 -12.25
N GLY A 83 -14.61 1.05 -11.44
CA GLY A 83 -13.64 0.04 -11.85
C GLY A 83 -12.18 0.51 -11.83
N TYR A 84 -11.90 1.69 -11.26
CA TYR A 84 -10.53 2.14 -11.07
C TYR A 84 -9.80 1.35 -9.98
N GLY A 85 -8.49 1.18 -10.18
CA GLY A 85 -7.58 0.57 -9.23
C GLY A 85 -6.16 1.01 -9.53
N ILE A 86 -5.31 1.03 -8.51
CA ILE A 86 -3.91 1.47 -8.66
C ILE A 86 -2.99 0.31 -8.27
N SER A 87 -2.02 0.04 -9.11
CA SER A 87 -0.98 -0.98 -8.85
C SER A 87 0.43 -0.39 -8.86
N ASP A 88 0.58 0.90 -9.19
CA ASP A 88 1.88 1.56 -9.25
C ASP A 88 2.46 1.83 -7.85
N SER A 89 3.72 2.21 -7.77
CA SER A 89 4.34 2.68 -6.52
C SER A 89 4.14 4.19 -6.36
N PRO A 90 3.96 4.70 -5.13
CA PRO A 90 3.98 6.14 -4.90
C PRO A 90 5.35 6.75 -5.21
N TYR A 91 5.37 8.06 -5.47
CA TYR A 91 6.59 8.86 -5.56
C TYR A 91 6.52 10.03 -4.59
N VAL A 92 7.65 10.44 -4.00
CA VAL A 92 7.68 11.55 -3.05
C VAL A 92 8.67 12.62 -3.53
N GLY A 93 8.24 13.88 -3.54
CA GLY A 93 9.08 15.00 -3.96
C GLY A 93 8.37 16.35 -3.80
N GLY A 94 9.14 17.41 -3.51
CA GLY A 94 8.57 18.77 -3.40
C GLY A 94 7.49 18.92 -2.33
N GLY A 95 7.58 18.16 -1.24
CA GLY A 95 6.56 18.15 -0.17
C GLY A 95 5.24 17.49 -0.56
N LYS A 96 5.23 16.65 -1.60
CA LYS A 96 4.05 15.95 -2.11
C LYS A 96 4.30 14.45 -2.27
N VAL A 97 3.20 13.70 -2.27
CA VAL A 97 3.15 12.29 -2.62
C VAL A 97 2.32 12.16 -3.90
N PHE A 98 2.84 11.47 -4.90
CA PHE A 98 2.23 11.27 -6.22
C PHE A 98 1.83 9.80 -6.37
N VAL A 99 0.64 9.56 -6.92
CA VAL A 99 0.04 8.24 -7.20
C VAL A 99 -0.83 8.30 -8.44
#